data_AF-I6AZ57-F1
#
_entry.id   AF-I6AZ57-F1
#
_cell.length_a   1.000
_cell.length_b   1.000
_cell.length_c   1.000
_cell.angle_alpha   90.00
_cell.angle_beta   90.00
_cell.angle_gamma   90.00
#
_symmetry.space_group_name_H-M   'P 1'
#
loop_
_entity.id
_entity.type
_entity.pdbx_description
1 polymer ?
#
loop_
_entity_poly.entity_id
_entity_poly.type
_entity_poly.pdbx_seq_one_letter_code
_entity_poly.pdbx_strand_id
1 'polypeptide(L)'
;MPALHSMIEARRQQLLHAIVDEWDSRFDPEVALLPPPAAHSENLDYALALLETAERSRMGRAEALIRRVLDRLPGDETGFPLLLIWHRHRRRLTPEVAGKIREAICRTAEKLARRDDARAVDRMAFAKIFVSLASAEIEDDSRRLGQGRARLDSLAAETKDRATVPDAGMALAGLHAIATYVRDPHARWQAGRLLEKIWSDVAGRLPETEGEGGLLEAMIERASQGASRHVPEIGPCAWEALYACVMNVDAPSRVAVLLSAKAAAPAGFA
;
A
#
# COMPACT_ATOMS: atom_id res chain seq x y z
N MET A 1 12.40 9.33 -23.64
CA MET A 1 11.82 8.60 -22.49
C MET A 1 12.69 8.59 -21.21
N PRO A 2 14.04 8.53 -21.25
CA PRO A 2 14.86 8.51 -20.03
C PRO A 2 14.64 9.71 -19.08
N ALA A 3 14.42 10.91 -19.62
CA ALA A 3 14.17 12.12 -18.83
C ALA A 3 12.90 12.05 -17.97
N LEU A 4 11.82 11.46 -18.50
CA LEU A 4 10.54 11.33 -17.79
C LEU A 4 10.66 10.39 -16.59
N HIS A 5 11.32 9.24 -16.79
CA HIS A 5 11.58 8.28 -15.71
C HIS A 5 12.45 8.91 -14.61
N SER A 6 13.48 9.66 -14.99
CA SER A 6 14.32 10.39 -14.03
C SER A 6 13.53 11.42 -13.22
N MET A 7 12.57 12.12 -13.84
CA MET A 7 11.75 13.12 -13.17
C MET A 7 10.76 12.47 -12.19
N ILE A 8 10.12 11.36 -12.58
CA ILE A 8 9.21 10.60 -11.71
C ILE A 8 9.96 10.06 -10.50
N GLU A 9 11.17 9.51 -10.68
CA GLU A 9 11.96 9.00 -9.56
C GLU A 9 12.44 10.13 -8.64
N ALA A 10 12.91 11.25 -9.20
CA ALA A 10 13.30 12.40 -8.39
C ALA A 10 12.13 12.92 -7.53
N ARG A 11 10.94 13.01 -8.10
CA ARG A 11 9.71 13.39 -7.40
C ARG A 11 9.34 12.40 -6.30
N ARG A 12 9.42 11.10 -6.59
CA ARG A 12 9.22 10.03 -5.60
C ARG A 12 10.18 10.16 -4.43
N GLN A 13 11.47 10.38 -4.70
CA GLN A 13 12.47 10.56 -3.64
C GLN A 13 12.19 11.81 -2.81
N GLN A 14 11.82 12.92 -3.44
CA GLN A 14 11.43 14.14 -2.73
C GLN A 14 10.26 13.89 -1.75
N LEU A 15 9.22 13.17 -2.20
CA LEU A 15 8.08 12.82 -1.35
C LEU A 15 8.50 11.88 -0.20
N LEU A 16 9.33 10.87 -0.47
CA LEU A 16 9.86 9.98 0.56
C LEU A 16 10.67 10.73 1.62
N HIS A 17 11.50 11.69 1.23
CA HIS A 17 12.25 12.53 2.18
C HIS A 17 11.30 13.35 3.04
N ALA A 18 10.32 14.00 2.44
CA ALA A 18 9.36 14.82 3.19
C ALA A 18 8.49 13.97 4.15
N ILE A 19 8.11 12.75 3.76
CA ILE A 19 7.43 11.79 4.64
C ILE A 19 8.31 11.41 5.84
N VAL A 20 9.59 11.13 5.58
CA VAL A 20 10.53 10.80 6.66
C VAL A 20 10.77 12.00 7.56
N ASP A 21 10.92 13.20 7.02
CA ASP A 21 11.18 14.41 7.81
C ASP A 21 9.99 14.73 8.74
N GLU A 22 8.75 14.53 8.25
CA GLU A 22 7.54 14.63 9.08
C GLU A 22 7.58 13.64 10.25
N TRP A 23 7.86 12.37 9.99
CA TRP A 23 7.94 11.36 11.06
C TRP A 23 9.16 11.53 11.98
N ASP A 24 10.30 11.99 11.46
CA ASP A 24 11.49 12.33 12.25
C ASP A 24 11.18 13.46 13.24
N SER A 25 10.34 14.45 12.85
CA SER A 25 9.93 15.55 13.74
C SER A 25 9.08 15.10 14.93
N ARG A 26 8.37 13.97 14.78
CA ARG A 26 7.49 13.39 15.81
C ARG A 26 8.15 12.25 16.58
N PHE A 27 9.21 11.65 16.07
CA PHE A 27 9.82 10.45 16.63
C PHE A 27 10.37 10.68 18.05
N ASP A 28 9.97 9.82 18.99
CA ASP A 28 10.47 9.85 20.36
C ASP A 28 11.67 8.89 20.51
N PRO A 29 12.90 9.41 20.72
CA PRO A 29 14.10 8.60 20.84
C PRO A 29 14.16 7.76 22.12
N GLU A 30 13.43 8.12 23.18
CA GLU A 30 13.44 7.39 24.45
C GLU A 30 12.69 6.06 24.32
N VAL A 31 11.50 6.10 23.70
CA VAL A 31 10.72 4.88 23.44
C VAL A 31 11.11 4.18 22.14
N ALA A 32 11.82 4.90 21.25
CA ALA A 32 12.17 4.49 19.90
C ALA A 32 10.94 4.14 19.04
N LEU A 33 9.89 4.97 19.12
CA LEU A 33 8.63 4.85 18.38
C LEU A 33 8.07 6.25 18.12
N LEU A 34 7.10 6.35 17.21
CA LEU A 34 6.21 7.49 17.12
C LEU A 34 5.32 7.55 18.38
N PRO A 35 5.14 8.74 18.99
CA PRO A 35 4.35 8.90 20.20
C PRO A 35 2.85 8.65 19.92
N PRO A 36 2.07 8.28 20.94
CA PRO A 36 0.61 8.22 20.85
C PRO A 36 0.04 9.53 20.27
N PRO A 37 -0.99 9.46 19.41
CA PRO A 37 -1.85 8.30 19.15
C PRO A 37 -1.37 7.35 18.04
N ALA A 38 -0.10 7.41 17.62
CA ALA A 38 0.40 6.62 16.51
C ALA A 38 0.18 5.11 16.70
N ALA A 39 -0.36 4.45 15.66
CA ALA A 39 -0.60 3.02 15.66
C ALA A 39 0.69 2.22 15.44
N HIS A 40 0.65 0.92 15.73
CA HIS A 40 1.75 0.00 15.39
C HIS A 40 1.99 -0.09 13.87
N SER A 41 0.94 -0.01 13.06
CA SER A 41 1.03 0.07 11.60
C SER A 41 1.81 1.30 11.15
N GLU A 42 1.50 2.49 11.68
CA GLU A 42 2.19 3.74 11.33
C GLU A 42 3.70 3.68 11.64
N ASN A 43 4.10 3.03 12.75
CA ASN A 43 5.51 2.81 13.06
C ASN A 43 6.22 1.88 12.04
N LEU A 44 5.49 0.93 11.47
CA LEU A 44 6.01 0.05 10.42
C LEU A 44 6.03 0.77 9.06
N ASP A 45 5.06 1.64 8.79
CA ASP A 45 5.08 2.54 7.63
C ASP A 45 6.29 3.47 7.70
N TYR A 46 6.61 4.00 8.88
CA TYR A 46 7.84 4.77 9.10
C TYR A 46 9.10 3.95 8.84
N ALA A 47 9.18 2.72 9.37
CA ALA A 47 10.29 1.82 9.07
C ALA A 47 10.40 1.53 7.56
N LEU A 48 9.28 1.35 6.86
CA LEU A 48 9.25 1.15 5.41
C LEU A 48 9.80 2.38 4.67
N ALA A 49 9.40 3.60 5.03
CA ALA A 49 9.91 4.82 4.42
C ALA A 49 11.42 4.99 4.63
N LEU A 50 11.92 4.74 5.84
CA LEU A 50 13.36 4.74 6.12
C LEU A 50 14.11 3.74 5.22
N LEU A 51 13.55 2.54 5.01
CA LEU A 51 14.16 1.54 4.12
C LEU A 51 14.13 1.96 2.64
N GLU A 52 13.06 2.61 2.18
CA GLU A 52 12.93 3.10 0.79
C GLU A 52 13.94 4.20 0.43
N THR A 53 14.30 5.09 1.38
CA THR A 53 15.32 6.14 1.13
C THR A 53 16.73 5.59 0.89
N ALA A 54 16.96 4.31 1.20
CA ALA A 54 18.24 3.61 1.01
C ALA A 54 19.45 4.21 1.74
N GLU A 55 19.25 5.14 2.68
CA GLU A 55 20.32 5.70 3.50
C GLU A 55 20.84 4.70 4.53
N ARG A 56 22.16 4.42 4.51
CA ARG A 56 22.79 3.46 5.44
C ARG A 56 22.60 3.87 6.91
N SER A 57 22.63 5.17 7.20
CA SER A 57 22.41 5.73 8.55
C SER A 57 21.02 5.42 9.10
N ARG A 58 20.00 5.33 8.23
CA ARG A 58 18.59 5.13 8.60
C ARG A 58 18.22 3.65 8.79
N MET A 59 19.02 2.72 8.26
CA MET A 59 18.74 1.28 8.30
C MET A 59 18.69 0.73 9.74
N GLY A 60 19.62 1.15 10.60
CA GLY A 60 19.63 0.72 12.01
C GLY A 60 18.38 1.17 12.77
N ARG A 61 17.89 2.38 12.48
CA ARG A 61 16.64 2.92 13.07
C ARG A 61 15.42 2.14 12.58
N ALA A 62 15.33 1.86 11.28
CA ALA A 62 14.24 1.06 10.72
C ALA A 62 14.14 -0.32 11.38
N GLU A 63 15.26 -1.02 11.56
CA GLU A 63 15.28 -2.31 12.26
C GLU A 63 14.88 -2.19 13.73
N ALA A 64 15.33 -1.14 14.43
CA ALA A 64 14.96 -0.91 15.82
C ALA A 64 13.44 -0.70 15.98
N LEU A 65 12.82 0.11 15.11
CA LEU A 65 11.37 0.30 15.03
C LEU A 65 10.64 -1.03 14.82
N ILE A 66 11.07 -1.82 13.83
CA ILE A 66 10.46 -3.12 13.53
C ILE A 66 10.53 -4.05 14.74
N ARG A 67 11.71 -4.20 15.37
CA ARG A 67 11.86 -5.04 16.57
C ARG A 67 10.89 -4.58 17.66
N ARG A 68 10.87 -3.28 17.95
CA ARG A 68 10.04 -2.71 19.03
C ARG A 68 8.55 -2.94 18.80
N VAL A 69 8.07 -2.74 17.57
CA VAL A 69 6.67 -3.00 17.21
C VAL A 69 6.35 -4.49 17.34
N LEU A 70 7.21 -5.37 16.83
CA LEU A 70 6.97 -6.81 16.84
C LEU A 70 7.02 -7.42 18.25
N ASP A 71 7.84 -6.86 19.14
CA ASP A 71 7.93 -7.28 20.55
C ASP A 71 6.65 -6.91 21.35
N ARG A 72 5.88 -5.91 20.90
CA ARG A 72 4.61 -5.46 21.53
C ARG A 72 3.35 -6.13 20.98
N LEU A 73 3.52 -7.17 20.15
CA LEU A 73 2.53 -7.94 19.41
C LEU A 73 1.86 -7.19 18.23
N PRO A 74 1.91 -7.76 17.01
CA PRO A 74 1.24 -7.19 15.86
C PRO A 74 -0.30 -7.34 15.96
N GLY A 75 -1.00 -6.23 15.82
CA GLY A 75 -2.43 -6.20 15.50
C GLY A 75 -2.68 -6.67 14.06
N ASP A 76 -3.94 -6.76 13.66
CA ASP A 76 -4.30 -7.23 12.31
C ASP A 76 -3.86 -6.23 11.22
N GLU A 77 -3.76 -4.95 11.57
CA GLU A 77 -3.40 -3.85 10.66
C GLU A 77 -1.91 -3.83 10.26
N THR A 78 -1.05 -4.59 10.95
CA THR A 78 0.39 -4.60 10.66
C THR A 78 0.75 -5.51 9.49
N GLY A 79 -0.14 -6.41 9.07
CA GLY A 79 0.18 -7.42 8.05
C GLY A 79 0.60 -6.82 6.72
N PHE A 80 -0.07 -5.74 6.31
CA PHE A 80 0.16 -5.09 5.03
C PHE A 80 1.56 -4.42 4.95
N PRO A 81 1.95 -3.51 5.86
CA PRO A 81 3.29 -2.93 5.83
C PRO A 81 4.41 -3.96 6.05
N LEU A 82 4.20 -4.98 6.89
CA LEU A 82 5.19 -6.06 7.08
C LEU A 82 5.47 -6.81 5.78
N LEU A 83 4.45 -7.08 4.97
CA LEU A 83 4.63 -7.73 3.68
C LEU A 83 5.34 -6.83 2.67
N LEU A 84 5.06 -5.52 2.65
CA LEU A 84 5.81 -4.58 1.81
C LEU A 84 7.30 -4.57 2.18
N ILE A 85 7.60 -4.51 3.48
CA ILE A 85 8.98 -4.61 3.99
C ILE A 85 9.61 -5.97 3.60
N TRP A 86 8.89 -7.07 3.77
CA TRP A 86 9.37 -8.41 3.41
C TRP A 86 9.70 -8.55 1.92
N HIS A 87 8.78 -8.14 1.04
CA HIS A 87 8.96 -8.31 -0.40
C HIS A 87 10.09 -7.43 -0.94
N ARG A 88 10.22 -6.20 -0.43
CA ARG A 88 11.14 -5.19 -0.96
C ARG A 88 12.50 -5.17 -0.28
N HIS A 89 12.55 -5.43 1.03
CA HIS A 89 13.74 -5.14 1.85
C HIS A 89 14.31 -6.33 2.61
N ARG A 90 13.68 -7.53 2.62
CA ARG A 90 14.16 -8.67 3.44
C ARG A 90 15.65 -9.02 3.28
N ARG A 91 16.24 -8.78 2.10
CA ARG A 91 17.67 -9.05 1.83
C ARG A 91 18.62 -8.03 2.45
N ARG A 92 18.10 -6.87 2.85
CA ARG A 92 18.86 -5.76 3.47
C ARG A 92 18.76 -5.80 5.00
N LEU A 93 17.82 -6.58 5.55
CA LEU A 93 17.61 -6.71 6.98
C LEU A 93 18.55 -7.75 7.57
N THR A 94 18.87 -7.59 8.85
CA THR A 94 19.51 -8.65 9.63
C THR A 94 18.66 -9.92 9.64
N PRO A 95 19.26 -11.12 9.65
CA PRO A 95 18.51 -12.39 9.65
C PRO A 95 17.51 -12.50 10.80
N GLU A 96 17.85 -11.94 11.97
CA GLU A 96 16.97 -11.90 13.14
C GLU A 96 15.68 -11.11 12.86
N VAL A 97 15.80 -9.89 12.33
CA VAL A 97 14.64 -9.02 12.03
C VAL A 97 13.78 -9.66 10.93
N ALA A 98 14.42 -10.22 9.89
CA ALA A 98 13.70 -10.95 8.85
C ALA A 98 12.90 -12.13 9.43
N GLY A 99 13.50 -12.92 10.33
CA GLY A 99 12.82 -14.00 11.04
C GLY A 99 11.59 -13.52 11.81
N LYS A 100 11.73 -12.46 12.61
CA LYS A 100 10.61 -11.86 13.35
C LYS A 100 9.48 -11.36 12.44
N ILE A 101 9.82 -10.74 11.30
CA ILE A 101 8.83 -10.29 10.30
C ILE A 101 8.06 -11.49 9.74
N ARG A 102 8.75 -12.58 9.36
CA ARG A 102 8.11 -13.78 8.84
C ARG A 102 7.11 -14.35 9.85
N GLU A 103 7.52 -14.55 11.10
CA GLU A 103 6.65 -15.03 12.16
C GLU A 103 5.43 -14.13 12.39
N ALA A 104 5.65 -12.81 12.38
CA ALA A 104 4.58 -11.83 12.53
C ALA A 104 3.55 -11.91 11.39
N ILE A 105 4.01 -12.02 10.14
CA ILE A 105 3.15 -12.21 8.96
C ILE A 105 2.30 -13.48 9.11
N CYS A 106 2.92 -14.61 9.51
CA CYS A 106 2.21 -15.87 9.71
C CYS A 106 1.13 -15.76 10.77
N ARG A 107 1.44 -15.15 11.93
CA ARG A 107 0.47 -14.93 13.01
C ARG A 107 -0.68 -14.03 12.59
N THR A 108 -0.40 -12.94 11.87
CA THR A 108 -1.45 -12.05 11.34
C THR A 108 -2.34 -12.77 10.34
N ALA A 109 -1.78 -13.56 9.43
CA ALA A 109 -2.56 -14.35 8.49
C ALA A 109 -3.45 -15.39 9.17
N GLU A 110 -2.98 -16.06 10.22
CA GLU A 110 -3.80 -16.98 11.01
C GLU A 110 -4.95 -16.28 11.73
N LYS A 111 -4.71 -15.08 12.29
CA LYS A 111 -5.79 -14.26 12.87
C LYS A 111 -6.85 -13.91 11.83
N LEU A 112 -6.42 -13.45 10.65
CA LEU A 112 -7.32 -13.13 9.53
C LEU A 112 -8.07 -14.36 9.00
N ALA A 113 -7.46 -15.54 9.04
CA ALA A 113 -8.13 -16.78 8.67
C ALA A 113 -9.24 -17.13 9.66
N ARG A 114 -9.01 -16.95 10.98
CA ARG A 114 -9.98 -17.24 12.05
C ARG A 114 -11.17 -16.27 12.11
N ARG A 115 -11.01 -15.03 11.66
CA ARG A 115 -12.06 -14.01 11.79
C ARG A 115 -13.27 -14.20 10.89
N ASP A 116 -13.19 -15.06 9.88
CA ASP A 116 -14.27 -15.44 8.95
C ASP A 116 -15.33 -14.35 8.66
N ASP A 117 -14.90 -13.10 8.49
CA ASP A 117 -15.77 -11.95 8.21
C ASP A 117 -16.15 -11.93 6.73
N ALA A 118 -16.74 -13.02 6.26
CA ALA A 118 -17.06 -13.29 4.86
C ALA A 118 -18.16 -12.39 4.27
N ARG A 119 -18.55 -11.29 4.92
CA ARG A 119 -19.81 -10.59 4.59
C ARG A 119 -19.77 -9.07 4.46
N ALA A 120 -18.63 -8.41 4.67
CA ALA A 120 -18.53 -6.99 4.37
C ALA A 120 -17.24 -6.68 3.60
N VAL A 121 -17.41 -6.09 2.41
CA VAL A 121 -16.35 -5.30 1.77
C VAL A 121 -16.04 -4.12 2.69
N ASP A 122 -15.12 -4.34 3.63
CA ASP A 122 -14.55 -3.28 4.42
C ASP A 122 -13.42 -2.57 3.63
N ARG A 123 -12.99 -1.41 4.15
CA ARG A 123 -11.96 -0.57 3.51
C ARG A 123 -10.64 -1.31 3.28
N MET A 124 -10.35 -2.36 4.05
CA MET A 124 -9.09 -3.11 4.00
C MET A 124 -9.24 -4.50 3.36
N ALA A 125 -10.38 -4.82 2.73
CA ALA A 125 -10.65 -6.18 2.25
C ALA A 125 -9.56 -6.70 1.29
N PHE A 126 -9.14 -5.88 0.31
CA PHE A 126 -8.07 -6.25 -0.62
C PHE A 126 -6.70 -6.34 0.05
N ALA A 127 -6.40 -5.45 1.01
CA ALA A 127 -5.17 -5.53 1.80
C ALA A 127 -5.11 -6.83 2.64
N LYS A 128 -6.22 -7.25 3.25
CA LYS A 128 -6.32 -8.51 4.00
C LYS A 128 -6.18 -9.74 3.10
N ILE A 129 -6.73 -9.69 1.89
CA ILE A 129 -6.57 -10.75 0.87
C ILE A 129 -5.11 -10.84 0.44
N PHE A 130 -4.45 -9.70 0.19
CA PHE A 130 -3.01 -9.67 -0.07
C PHE A 130 -2.22 -10.35 1.06
N VAL A 131 -2.53 -10.03 2.32
CA VAL A 131 -1.87 -10.66 3.48
C VAL A 131 -2.06 -12.18 3.49
N SER A 132 -3.27 -12.64 3.21
CA SER A 132 -3.59 -14.07 3.20
C SER A 132 -2.88 -14.82 2.05
N LEU A 133 -2.89 -14.27 0.84
CA LEU A 133 -2.24 -14.86 -0.33
C LEU A 133 -0.71 -14.90 -0.18
N ALA A 134 -0.09 -13.76 0.14
CA ALA A 134 1.37 -13.66 0.22
C ALA A 134 1.94 -14.46 1.39
N SER A 135 1.26 -14.50 2.54
CA SER A 135 1.68 -15.36 3.66
C SER A 135 1.59 -16.84 3.33
N ALA A 136 0.55 -17.28 2.60
CA ALA A 136 0.44 -18.67 2.15
C ALA A 136 1.60 -19.06 1.23
N GLU A 137 2.07 -18.15 0.37
CA GLU A 137 3.24 -18.39 -0.47
C GLU A 137 4.57 -18.40 0.27
N ILE A 138 4.69 -17.66 1.38
CA ILE A 138 5.89 -17.68 2.23
C ILE A 138 6.01 -19.01 2.98
N GLU A 139 4.87 -19.59 3.35
CA GLU A 139 4.79 -20.84 4.11
C GLU A 139 4.53 -22.08 3.24
N ASP A 140 4.44 -21.92 1.92
CA ASP A 140 4.06 -22.98 0.97
C ASP A 140 2.73 -23.70 1.35
N ASP A 141 1.78 -22.97 1.96
CA ASP A 141 0.47 -23.47 2.43
C ASP A 141 -0.58 -23.40 1.30
N SER A 142 -0.63 -24.46 0.49
CA SER A 142 -1.55 -24.55 -0.66
C SER A 142 -3.03 -24.42 -0.29
N ARG A 143 -3.42 -24.88 0.90
CA ARG A 143 -4.80 -24.76 1.39
C ARG A 143 -5.16 -23.31 1.66
N ARG A 144 -4.29 -22.58 2.39
CA ARG A 144 -4.49 -21.15 2.68
C ARG A 144 -4.43 -20.32 1.40
N LEU A 145 -3.58 -20.69 0.44
CA LEU A 145 -3.55 -20.06 -0.88
C LEU A 145 -4.90 -20.21 -1.59
N GLY A 146 -5.48 -21.42 -1.59
CA GLY A 146 -6.81 -21.69 -2.12
C GLY A 146 -7.91 -20.87 -1.46
N GLN A 147 -7.86 -20.70 -0.13
CA GLN A 147 -8.79 -19.84 0.61
C GLN A 147 -8.65 -18.37 0.22
N GLY A 148 -7.42 -17.86 0.08
CA GLY A 148 -7.16 -16.49 -0.37
C GLY A 148 -7.70 -16.24 -1.78
N ARG A 149 -7.55 -17.20 -2.71
CA ARG A 149 -8.12 -17.13 -4.06
C ARG A 149 -9.64 -17.05 -4.03
N ALA A 150 -10.29 -17.96 -3.27
CA ALA A 150 -11.74 -17.97 -3.15
C ALA A 150 -12.28 -16.63 -2.61
N ARG A 151 -11.60 -16.04 -1.62
CA ARG A 151 -11.95 -14.71 -1.09
C ARG A 151 -11.80 -13.61 -2.15
N LEU A 152 -10.73 -13.63 -2.94
CA LEU A 152 -10.54 -12.68 -4.04
C LEU A 152 -11.64 -12.82 -5.11
N ASP A 153 -12.01 -14.04 -5.46
CA ASP A 153 -13.07 -14.30 -6.43
C ASP A 153 -14.45 -13.87 -5.94
N SER A 154 -14.78 -14.15 -4.67
CA SER A 154 -16.01 -13.65 -4.05
C SER A 154 -16.05 -12.12 -4.04
N LEU A 155 -14.97 -11.46 -3.62
CA LEU A 155 -14.91 -10.01 -3.58
C LEU A 155 -14.98 -9.37 -4.98
N ALA A 156 -14.40 -10.05 -5.97
CA ALA A 156 -14.49 -9.62 -7.37
C ALA A 156 -15.92 -9.70 -7.90
N ALA A 157 -16.65 -10.77 -7.56
CA ALA A 157 -18.06 -10.92 -7.91
C ALA A 157 -18.90 -9.81 -7.27
N GLU A 158 -18.70 -9.53 -5.98
CA GLU A 158 -19.40 -8.44 -5.29
C GLU A 158 -19.07 -7.06 -5.87
N THR A 159 -17.82 -6.83 -6.26
CA THR A 159 -17.38 -5.55 -6.85
C THR A 159 -18.00 -5.32 -8.23
N LYS A 160 -18.35 -6.39 -8.95
CA LYS A 160 -19.00 -6.30 -10.26
C LYS A 160 -20.40 -5.65 -10.17
N ASP A 161 -21.12 -5.95 -9.10
CA ASP A 161 -22.51 -5.50 -8.91
C ASP A 161 -22.61 -4.15 -8.21
N ARG A 162 -21.48 -3.60 -7.73
CA ARG A 162 -21.42 -2.29 -7.07
C ARG A 162 -21.09 -1.18 -8.06
N ALA A 163 -21.75 -0.04 -7.86
CA ALA A 163 -21.44 1.20 -8.60
C ALA A 163 -20.06 1.76 -8.23
N THR A 164 -19.68 1.68 -6.94
CA THR A 164 -18.40 2.17 -6.44
C THR A 164 -17.82 1.22 -5.40
N VAL A 165 -16.48 1.18 -5.32
CA VAL A 165 -15.75 0.46 -4.28
C VAL A 165 -15.48 1.41 -3.12
N PRO A 166 -15.87 1.06 -1.88
CA PRO A 166 -15.52 1.85 -0.71
C PRO A 166 -14.00 1.97 -0.58
N ASP A 167 -13.49 3.18 -0.35
CA ASP A 167 -12.05 3.45 -0.22
C ASP A 167 -11.23 2.92 -1.40
N ALA A 168 -11.45 3.53 -2.57
CA ALA A 168 -10.78 3.15 -3.80
C ALA A 168 -9.25 3.21 -3.68
N GLY A 169 -8.70 4.12 -2.87
CA GLY A 169 -7.27 4.21 -2.61
C GLY A 169 -6.71 2.92 -1.98
N MET A 170 -7.30 2.45 -0.88
CA MET A 170 -6.84 1.22 -0.22
C MET A 170 -7.12 -0.03 -1.07
N ALA A 171 -8.22 -0.05 -1.82
CA ALA A 171 -8.52 -1.13 -2.76
C ALA A 171 -7.46 -1.24 -3.86
N LEU A 172 -7.10 -0.11 -4.49
CA LEU A 172 -6.03 -0.03 -5.48
C LEU A 172 -4.69 -0.44 -4.89
N ALA A 173 -4.37 -0.02 -3.65
CA ALA A 173 -3.15 -0.42 -2.95
C ALA A 173 -3.05 -1.94 -2.81
N GLY A 174 -4.11 -2.57 -2.28
CA GLY A 174 -4.17 -4.01 -2.07
C GLY A 174 -4.07 -4.80 -3.38
N LEU A 175 -4.79 -4.37 -4.41
CA LEU A 175 -4.76 -5.04 -5.72
C LEU A 175 -3.43 -4.90 -6.45
N HIS A 176 -2.80 -3.72 -6.38
CA HIS A 176 -1.44 -3.52 -6.91
C HIS A 176 -0.41 -4.40 -6.18
N ALA A 177 -0.53 -4.51 -4.85
CA ALA A 177 0.31 -5.40 -4.06
C ALA A 177 0.13 -6.87 -4.49
N ILE A 178 -1.10 -7.33 -4.72
CA ILE A 178 -1.38 -8.68 -5.24
C ILE A 178 -0.75 -8.88 -6.62
N ALA A 179 -1.02 -7.98 -7.57
CA ALA A 179 -0.53 -8.10 -8.93
C ALA A 179 1.01 -8.11 -9.03
N THR A 180 1.68 -7.42 -8.11
CA THR A 180 3.13 -7.24 -8.06
C THR A 180 3.84 -8.36 -7.31
N TYR A 181 3.37 -8.72 -6.12
CA TYR A 181 4.15 -9.52 -5.16
C TYR A 181 3.67 -10.96 -4.98
N VAL A 182 2.41 -11.26 -5.30
CA VAL A 182 1.87 -12.63 -5.26
C VAL A 182 2.29 -13.34 -6.55
N ARG A 183 2.83 -14.56 -6.44
CA ARG A 183 3.29 -15.38 -7.58
C ARG A 183 2.16 -16.17 -8.23
N ASP A 184 1.09 -16.44 -7.51
CA ASP A 184 -0.07 -17.17 -7.99
C ASP A 184 -0.69 -16.56 -9.27
N PRO A 185 -0.69 -17.26 -10.42
CA PRO A 185 -1.18 -16.71 -11.68
C PRO A 185 -2.66 -16.29 -11.65
N HIS A 186 -3.52 -17.06 -10.96
CA HIS A 186 -4.95 -16.77 -10.87
C HIS A 186 -5.19 -15.47 -10.10
N ALA A 187 -4.60 -15.34 -8.90
CA ALA A 187 -4.72 -14.14 -8.10
C ALA A 187 -4.21 -12.89 -8.82
N ARG A 188 -3.08 -12.98 -9.53
CA ARG A 188 -2.53 -11.86 -10.32
C ARG A 188 -3.46 -11.46 -11.47
N TRP A 189 -3.97 -12.43 -12.22
CA TRP A 189 -4.91 -12.18 -13.31
C TRP A 189 -6.19 -11.50 -12.81
N GLN A 190 -6.77 -12.01 -11.72
CA GLN A 190 -7.99 -11.47 -11.15
C GLN A 190 -7.76 -10.05 -10.58
N ALA A 191 -6.63 -9.84 -9.91
CA ALA A 191 -6.26 -8.51 -9.42
C ALA A 191 -6.08 -7.50 -10.58
N GLY A 192 -5.45 -7.90 -11.68
CA GLY A 192 -5.31 -7.05 -12.87
C GLY A 192 -6.65 -6.60 -13.46
N ARG A 193 -7.63 -7.52 -13.53
CA ARG A 193 -8.99 -7.17 -14.00
C ARG A 193 -9.70 -6.19 -13.08
N LEU A 194 -9.58 -6.39 -11.77
CA LEU A 194 -10.17 -5.49 -10.78
C LEU A 194 -9.49 -4.11 -10.79
N LEU A 195 -8.16 -4.06 -10.92
CA LEU A 195 -7.43 -2.80 -11.10
C LEU A 195 -7.98 -2.02 -12.29
N GLU A 196 -8.13 -2.68 -13.45
CA GLU A 196 -8.66 -2.05 -14.65
C GLU A 196 -10.06 -1.47 -14.44
N LYS A 197 -10.96 -2.23 -13.79
CA LYS A 197 -12.31 -1.77 -13.46
C LYS A 197 -12.28 -0.57 -12.52
N ILE A 198 -11.60 -0.69 -11.38
CA ILE A 198 -11.60 0.36 -10.34
C ILE A 198 -10.96 1.65 -10.88
N TRP A 199 -9.89 1.54 -11.66
CA TRP A 199 -9.30 2.69 -12.34
C TRP A 199 -10.26 3.35 -13.32
N SER A 200 -11.00 2.58 -14.11
CA SER A 200 -12.03 3.12 -14.99
C SER A 200 -13.15 3.82 -14.20
N ASP A 201 -13.59 3.26 -13.08
CA ASP A 201 -14.62 3.85 -12.23
C ASP A 201 -14.12 5.16 -11.57
N VAL A 202 -12.86 5.20 -11.11
CA VAL A 202 -12.21 6.42 -10.57
C VAL A 202 -12.12 7.50 -11.64
N ALA A 203 -11.63 7.16 -12.84
CA ALA A 203 -11.51 8.14 -13.93
C ALA A 203 -12.86 8.67 -14.41
N GLY A 204 -13.92 7.84 -14.36
CA GLY A 204 -15.28 8.24 -14.68
C GLY A 204 -15.81 9.34 -13.76
N ARG A 205 -15.46 9.29 -12.46
CA ARG A 205 -16.01 10.16 -11.42
C ARG A 205 -15.22 11.44 -11.15
N LEU A 206 -14.00 11.59 -11.66
CA LEU A 206 -13.30 12.90 -11.59
C LEU A 206 -14.17 14.02 -12.20
N PRO A 207 -14.47 15.12 -11.48
CA PRO A 207 -13.82 15.67 -10.29
C PRO A 207 -14.42 15.31 -8.90
N GLU A 208 -15.49 14.52 -8.83
CA GLU A 208 -16.21 14.18 -7.58
C GLU A 208 -15.38 13.40 -6.54
N THR A 209 -14.15 13.03 -6.89
CA THR A 209 -13.23 12.33 -5.98
C THR A 209 -12.50 13.27 -5.01
N GLU A 210 -12.68 14.58 -5.11
CA GLU A 210 -12.15 15.55 -4.13
C GLU A 210 -12.67 15.19 -2.73
N GLY A 211 -11.76 14.83 -1.81
CA GLY A 211 -12.11 14.41 -0.45
C GLY A 211 -12.38 12.91 -0.25
N GLU A 212 -12.18 12.05 -1.26
CA GLU A 212 -12.25 10.59 -1.12
C GLU A 212 -11.06 9.97 -0.36
N GLY A 213 -10.09 10.79 0.08
CA GLY A 213 -8.94 10.40 0.91
C GLY A 213 -7.61 10.65 0.20
N GLY A 214 -6.57 10.97 0.98
CA GLY A 214 -5.27 11.38 0.42
C GLY A 214 -4.55 10.25 -0.32
N LEU A 215 -4.87 8.98 -0.03
CA LEU A 215 -4.29 7.84 -0.76
C LEU A 215 -4.73 7.80 -2.22
N LEU A 216 -6.02 8.01 -2.48
CA LEU A 216 -6.54 7.99 -3.85
C LEU A 216 -5.94 9.14 -4.67
N GLU A 217 -5.87 10.34 -4.06
CA GLU A 217 -5.27 11.52 -4.68
C GLU A 217 -3.79 11.30 -5.02
N ALA A 218 -3.00 10.76 -4.08
CA ALA A 218 -1.60 10.43 -4.30
C ALA A 218 -1.41 9.36 -5.40
N MET A 219 -2.33 8.39 -5.49
CA MET A 219 -2.32 7.40 -6.56
C MET A 219 -2.68 8.01 -7.92
N ILE A 220 -3.64 8.94 -7.98
CA ILE A 220 -4.01 9.65 -9.21
C ILE A 220 -2.86 10.55 -9.68
N GLU A 221 -2.21 11.30 -8.77
CA GLU A 221 -1.03 12.12 -9.08
C GLU A 221 0.06 11.23 -9.71
N ARG A 222 0.34 10.08 -9.10
CA ARG A 222 1.35 9.14 -9.60
C ARG A 222 0.96 8.52 -10.94
N ALA A 223 -0.26 8.02 -11.08
CA ALA A 223 -0.74 7.39 -12.30
C ALA A 223 -0.82 8.35 -13.49
N SER A 224 -1.02 9.65 -13.21
CA SER A 224 -1.00 10.73 -14.20
C SER A 224 0.41 11.28 -14.46
N GLN A 225 1.46 10.64 -13.93
CA GLN A 225 2.87 11.00 -14.12
C GLN A 225 3.19 12.45 -13.70
N GLY A 226 2.50 12.94 -12.65
CA GLY A 226 2.67 14.31 -12.16
C GLY A 226 2.04 15.38 -13.05
N ALA A 227 1.09 15.01 -13.93
CA ALA A 227 0.25 16.00 -14.60
C ALA A 227 -0.59 16.81 -13.60
N SER A 228 -0.96 16.19 -12.48
CA SER A 228 -1.48 16.92 -11.33
C SER A 228 -0.36 17.75 -10.69
N ARG A 229 -0.59 19.06 -10.54
CA ARG A 229 0.32 19.98 -9.84
C ARG A 229 0.16 19.93 -8.32
N HIS A 230 -0.81 19.17 -7.82
CA HIS A 230 -1.07 19.10 -6.40
C HIS A 230 0.00 18.22 -5.75
N VAL A 231 0.84 18.83 -4.92
CA VAL A 231 1.67 18.09 -3.97
C VAL A 231 0.76 17.76 -2.80
N PRO A 232 0.50 16.48 -2.49
CA PRO A 232 -0.27 16.16 -1.30
C PRO A 232 0.45 16.76 -0.10
N GLU A 233 -0.29 17.53 0.71
CA GLU A 233 0.24 18.00 1.98
C GLU A 233 0.56 16.78 2.83
N ILE A 234 1.83 16.63 3.21
CA ILE A 234 2.27 15.55 4.08
C ILE A 234 1.85 15.93 5.49
N GLY A 235 0.66 15.48 5.85
CA GLY A 235 0.08 15.65 7.17
C GLY A 235 0.08 14.35 7.97
N PRO A 236 -0.82 14.21 8.97
CA PRO A 236 -0.97 13.01 9.80
C PRO A 236 -1.21 11.72 8.99
N CYS A 237 -1.66 11.83 7.74
CA CYS A 237 -1.88 10.73 6.82
C CYS A 237 -0.68 10.42 5.90
N ALA A 238 0.55 10.68 6.33
CA ALA A 238 1.77 10.44 5.54
C ALA A 238 1.91 9.02 4.98
N TRP A 239 1.28 8.02 5.62
CA TRP A 239 1.25 6.63 5.14
C TRP A 239 0.56 6.48 3.76
N GLU A 240 -0.39 7.34 3.44
CA GLU A 240 -1.12 7.33 2.17
C GLU A 240 -0.17 7.66 1.00
N ALA A 241 0.56 8.76 1.13
CA ALA A 241 1.59 9.17 0.19
C ALA A 241 2.73 8.14 0.11
N LEU A 242 3.08 7.50 1.23
CA LEU A 242 4.08 6.44 1.25
C LEU A 242 3.66 5.26 0.38
N TYR A 243 2.42 4.79 0.48
CA TYR A 243 1.96 3.64 -0.29
C TYR A 243 1.94 3.93 -1.79
N ALA A 244 1.53 5.15 -2.18
CA ALA A 244 1.67 5.61 -3.55
C ALA A 244 3.15 5.67 -4.01
N CYS A 245 4.10 6.01 -3.13
CA CYS A 245 5.53 6.01 -3.47
C CYS A 245 6.15 4.61 -3.56
N VAL A 246 5.71 3.68 -2.72
CA VAL A 246 6.27 2.32 -2.59
C VAL A 246 5.73 1.41 -3.69
N MET A 247 4.43 1.46 -3.92
CA MET A 247 3.77 0.70 -4.97
C MET A 247 3.95 1.50 -6.25
N ASN A 248 4.61 0.95 -7.25
CA ASN A 248 4.72 1.61 -8.54
C ASN A 248 3.36 1.56 -9.25
N VAL A 249 2.42 2.37 -8.77
CA VAL A 249 1.02 2.38 -9.17
C VAL A 249 0.94 2.93 -10.58
N ASP A 250 0.72 2.03 -11.53
CA ASP A 250 0.45 2.36 -12.92
C ASP A 250 -1.04 2.17 -13.21
N ALA A 251 -1.67 3.18 -13.83
CA ALA A 251 -3.01 3.01 -14.40
C ALA A 251 -2.90 2.39 -15.80
N PRO A 252 -3.90 1.59 -16.24
CA PRO A 252 -3.97 1.15 -17.63
C PRO A 252 -3.86 2.33 -18.60
N SER A 253 -3.15 2.19 -19.73
CA SER A 253 -2.81 3.31 -20.62
C SER A 253 -4.02 4.17 -21.01
N ARG A 254 -5.17 3.55 -21.28
CA ARG A 254 -6.42 4.27 -21.59
C ARG A 254 -6.89 5.14 -20.43
N VAL A 255 -6.73 4.66 -19.19
CA VAL A 255 -7.11 5.39 -17.98
C VAL A 255 -6.09 6.47 -17.69
N ALA A 256 -4.79 6.20 -17.83
CA ALA A 256 -3.74 7.20 -17.65
C ALA A 256 -3.94 8.43 -18.57
N VAL A 257 -4.36 8.21 -19.83
CA VAL A 257 -4.70 9.29 -20.77
C VAL A 257 -5.90 10.09 -20.28
N LEU A 258 -6.97 9.43 -19.81
CA LEU A 258 -8.16 10.10 -19.27
C LEU A 258 -7.84 10.90 -18.00
N LEU A 259 -7.07 10.32 -17.07
CA LEU A 259 -6.61 10.99 -15.85
C LEU A 259 -5.79 12.23 -16.20
N SER A 260 -4.86 12.10 -17.14
CA SER A 260 -4.00 13.22 -17.57
C SER A 260 -4.81 14.34 -18.24
N ALA A 261 -5.77 13.98 -19.11
CA ALA A 261 -6.63 14.95 -19.78
C ALA A 261 -7.52 15.70 -18.79
N LYS A 262 -8.10 14.99 -17.81
CA LYS A 262 -8.93 15.60 -16.76
C LYS A 262 -8.11 16.44 -15.79
N ALA A 263 -6.92 16.00 -15.39
CA ALA A 263 -6.02 16.75 -14.50
C ALA A 263 -5.47 18.03 -15.15
N ALA A 264 -5.37 18.06 -16.48
CA ALA A 264 -4.94 19.25 -17.22
C ALA A 264 -6.07 20.27 -17.48
N ALA A 265 -7.33 19.88 -17.30
CA ALA A 265 -8.46 20.79 -17.50
C ALA A 265 -8.45 21.88 -16.40
N PRO A 266 -8.63 23.16 -16.75
CA PRO A 266 -8.76 24.22 -15.75
C PRO A 266 -9.99 23.95 -14.87
N ALA A 267 -9.85 24.17 -13.56
CA ALA A 267 -10.82 23.85 -12.51
C ALA A 267 -12.19 24.57 -12.60
N GLY A 268 -12.56 25.14 -13.76
CA GLY A 268 -13.78 25.94 -13.95
C GLY A 268 -14.59 25.62 -15.21
N PHE A 269 -14.39 24.46 -15.85
CA PHE A 269 -15.09 24.07 -17.08
C PHE A 269 -15.71 22.65 -17.05
N ALA A 270 -15.94 22.09 -15.86
CA ALA A 270 -16.64 20.81 -15.69
C ALA A 270 -18.09 21.02 -15.25
#